data_AF-A0A6N9C693-F1
#
_entry.id   AF-A0A6N9C693-F1
#
_cell.length_a   1.000
_cell.length_b   1.000
_cell.length_c   1.000
_cell.angle_alpha   90.00
_cell.angle_beta   90.00
_cell.angle_gamma   90.00
#
_symmetry.space_group_name_H-M   'P 1'
#
loop_
_entity.id
_entity.type
_entity.pdbx_description
1 polymer ?
#
loop_
_entity_poly.entity_id
_entity_poly.type
_entity_poly.pdbx_seq_one_letter_code
_entity_poly.pdbx_strand_id
1 'polypeptide(L)'
;MKLKAAASWRLILFAWFTIPLFSVVWADETTLPSEKLASIFPNAKTFVEKRAALTPEKVAPIEEELGASLRPEDLKPTFYIAVNENNKPIGLALLVAVKGPNGVISGGVGLDMAGKVVKVEIHKHSEAASLANDTFLKQFNGKGIEHEFIVGENIEPIDGEQAASQAVALMPKKTLAISYALFLKRPEKTEEDASEMIEPEDLKEIMMMMKDEYDLIRAYFDKGTESKETDKVAAVQAAKRLRKHTEFIDYFEPPKNPNNTEEYAYLQQQFQKAIREFAQTLDAEGISEKTRKQWQGIIDLADKAHLRFSVEEIDLDEDL
;
A
#
# COMPACT_ATOMS: atom_id res chain seq x y z
N MET A 1 5.70 -60.18 88.86
CA MET A 1 6.00 -59.10 87.90
C MET A 1 5.43 -59.55 86.54
N LYS A 2 4.63 -58.69 85.90
CA LYS A 2 3.48 -59.06 85.05
C LYS A 2 3.82 -59.58 83.63
N LEU A 3 2.95 -60.48 83.17
CA LEU A 3 2.80 -61.06 81.84
C LEU A 3 2.77 -60.02 80.69
N LYS A 4 3.25 -60.41 79.51
CA LYS A 4 2.83 -59.82 78.24
C LYS A 4 2.28 -60.88 77.29
N ALA A 5 1.14 -60.51 76.73
CA ALA A 5 0.20 -61.32 75.98
C ALA A 5 0.49 -61.34 74.47
N ALA A 6 -0.21 -62.26 73.83
CA ALA A 6 -0.33 -62.55 72.40
C ALA A 6 -0.85 -61.38 71.54
N ALA A 7 -0.71 -61.56 70.21
CA ALA A 7 -1.68 -61.24 69.12
C ALA A 7 -0.90 -60.81 67.86
N SER A 8 -0.69 -61.70 66.87
CA SER A 8 -1.60 -62.02 65.75
C SER A 8 -1.48 -61.07 64.55
N TRP A 9 -0.62 -61.47 63.62
CA TRP A 9 -0.74 -61.44 62.16
C TRP A 9 -2.03 -60.82 61.57
N ARG A 10 -1.92 -59.64 60.95
CA ARG A 10 -2.77 -59.23 59.81
C ARG A 10 -1.93 -58.43 58.80
N LEU A 11 -1.93 -58.96 57.57
CA LEU A 11 -1.56 -58.33 56.31
C LEU A 11 -2.08 -56.90 56.19
N ILE A 12 -1.23 -55.95 55.74
CA ILE A 12 -1.58 -54.97 54.71
C ILE A 12 -0.32 -54.67 53.87
N LEU A 13 -0.28 -55.20 52.65
CA LEU A 13 0.60 -54.75 51.56
C LEU A 13 0.06 -53.40 51.06
N PHE A 14 0.73 -52.30 51.39
CA PHE A 14 0.48 -51.00 50.74
C PHE A 14 1.49 -50.85 49.60
N ALA A 15 1.12 -51.35 48.42
CA ALA A 15 1.82 -51.03 47.18
C ALA A 15 1.48 -49.59 46.81
N TRP A 16 2.41 -48.67 47.06
CA TRP A 16 2.38 -47.33 46.49
C TRP A 16 2.62 -47.44 44.98
N PHE A 17 1.52 -47.60 44.24
CA PHE A 17 1.50 -47.43 42.81
C PHE A 17 1.39 -45.92 42.54
N THR A 18 2.53 -45.25 42.42
CA THR A 18 2.59 -43.91 41.85
C THR A 18 2.20 -44.03 40.38
N ILE A 19 0.93 -43.82 40.07
CA ILE A 19 0.48 -43.64 38.70
C ILE A 19 1.06 -42.29 38.25
N PRO A 20 2.03 -42.24 37.31
CA PRO A 20 2.29 -41.00 36.63
C PRO A 20 0.99 -40.63 35.89
N LEU A 21 0.35 -39.57 36.35
CA LEU A 21 -0.61 -38.81 35.53
C LEU A 21 0.18 -38.31 34.32
N PHE A 22 0.29 -39.16 33.29
CA PHE A 22 0.51 -38.70 31.94
C PHE A 22 -0.71 -37.85 31.62
N SER A 23 -0.58 -36.55 31.83
CA SER A 23 -1.36 -35.58 31.09
C SER A 23 -1.10 -35.92 29.62
N VAL A 24 -2.05 -36.60 29.01
CA VAL A 24 -2.21 -36.60 27.57
C VAL A 24 -2.44 -35.14 27.25
N VAL A 25 -1.36 -34.44 26.90
CA VAL A 25 -1.46 -33.21 26.13
C VAL A 25 -2.13 -33.67 24.86
N TRP A 26 -3.43 -33.43 24.79
CA TRP A 26 -4.13 -33.34 23.53
C TRP A 26 -3.43 -32.21 22.81
N ALA A 27 -2.41 -32.56 22.02
CA ALA A 27 -1.99 -31.74 20.93
C ALA A 27 -3.25 -31.62 20.08
N ASP A 28 -3.97 -30.52 20.26
CA ASP A 28 -4.95 -30.10 19.26
C ASP A 28 -4.21 -30.17 17.94
N GLU A 29 -4.61 -31.14 17.11
CA GLU A 29 -4.25 -31.18 15.71
C GLU A 29 -4.70 -29.83 15.15
N THR A 30 -3.75 -28.89 15.18
CA THR A 30 -3.81 -27.65 14.46
C THR A 30 -3.69 -28.09 13.03
N THR A 31 -4.81 -28.54 12.46
CA THR A 31 -4.91 -29.07 11.10
C THR A 31 -4.24 -28.04 10.22
N LEU A 32 -3.08 -28.43 9.70
CA LEU A 32 -2.21 -27.56 8.94
C LEU A 32 -3.05 -26.83 7.90
N PRO A 33 -2.83 -25.53 7.64
CA PRO A 33 -3.37 -24.83 6.47
C PRO A 33 -2.96 -25.47 5.12
N SER A 34 -2.33 -26.64 5.14
CA SER A 34 -1.94 -27.49 4.02
C SER A 34 -2.91 -27.51 2.84
N GLU A 35 -4.22 -27.71 3.05
CA GLU A 35 -5.20 -27.70 1.94
C GLU A 35 -5.27 -26.32 1.27
N LYS A 36 -5.38 -25.25 2.07
CA LYS A 36 -5.41 -23.85 1.63
C LYS A 36 -4.09 -23.39 1.02
N LEU A 37 -2.97 -24.01 1.39
CA LEU A 37 -1.66 -23.70 0.85
C LEU A 37 -1.40 -24.48 -0.45
N ALA A 38 -1.88 -25.72 -0.53
CA ALA A 38 -1.80 -26.55 -1.73
C ALA A 38 -2.63 -25.98 -2.88
N SER A 39 -3.75 -25.32 -2.58
CA SER A 39 -4.55 -24.62 -3.59
C SER A 39 -3.81 -23.42 -4.20
N ILE A 40 -2.94 -22.74 -3.43
CA ILE A 40 -2.08 -21.65 -3.90
C ILE A 40 -0.84 -22.19 -4.65
N PHE A 41 -0.16 -23.18 -4.07
CA PHE A 41 1.05 -23.81 -4.63
C PHE A 41 0.85 -25.32 -4.82
N PRO A 42 0.16 -25.76 -5.89
CA PRO A 42 -0.14 -27.18 -6.10
C PRO A 42 1.09 -28.04 -6.35
N ASN A 43 2.20 -27.44 -6.77
CA ASN A 43 3.47 -28.12 -7.02
C ASN A 43 4.42 -28.11 -5.80
N ALA A 44 3.95 -27.65 -4.64
CA ALA A 44 4.74 -27.69 -3.41
C ALA A 44 4.69 -29.09 -2.79
N LYS A 45 5.87 -29.63 -2.45
CA LYS A 45 6.00 -30.87 -1.68
C LYS A 45 5.82 -30.60 -0.18
N THR A 46 6.38 -29.50 0.30
CA THR A 46 6.29 -29.09 1.71
C THR A 46 6.18 -27.58 1.83
N PHE A 47 5.74 -27.12 3.01
CA PHE A 47 5.74 -25.71 3.38
C PHE A 47 6.59 -25.53 4.64
N VAL A 48 7.45 -24.50 4.62
CA VAL A 48 8.24 -24.10 5.79
C VAL A 48 7.62 -22.85 6.40
N GLU A 49 7.23 -22.93 7.67
CA GLU A 49 6.69 -21.78 8.40
C GLU A 49 7.80 -20.83 8.83
N LYS A 50 7.59 -19.53 8.60
CA LYS A 50 8.45 -18.46 9.08
C LYS A 50 7.60 -17.39 9.75
N ARG A 51 7.75 -17.23 11.06
CA ARG A 51 7.08 -16.20 11.83
C ARG A 51 7.93 -14.94 11.89
N ALA A 52 7.29 -13.79 11.76
CA ALA A 52 7.92 -12.50 11.95
C ALA A 52 6.99 -11.56 12.72
N ALA A 53 7.55 -10.47 13.24
CA ALA A 53 6.80 -9.41 13.89
C ALA A 53 7.12 -8.08 13.20
N LEU A 54 6.09 -7.28 12.94
CA LEU A 54 6.25 -5.91 12.47
C LEU A 54 6.58 -5.00 13.67
N THR A 55 7.62 -4.19 13.52
CA THR A 55 7.92 -3.11 14.47
C THR A 55 7.00 -1.92 14.19
N PRO A 56 6.71 -1.04 15.17
CA PRO A 56 5.92 0.16 14.93
C PRO A 56 6.42 1.01 13.76
N GLU A 57 7.74 1.11 13.59
CA GLU A 57 8.40 1.80 12.48
C GLU A 57 8.06 1.21 11.10
N LYS A 58 7.79 -0.10 11.02
CA LYS A 58 7.36 -0.76 9.79
C LYS A 58 5.85 -0.70 9.58
N VAL A 59 5.07 -0.59 10.66
CA VAL A 59 3.60 -0.54 10.59
C VAL A 59 3.14 0.75 9.92
N ALA A 60 3.65 1.91 10.35
CA ALA A 60 3.17 3.20 9.86
C ALA A 60 3.28 3.35 8.32
N PRO A 61 4.42 3.05 7.67
CA PRO A 61 4.51 3.11 6.21
C PRO A 61 3.58 2.12 5.49
N ILE A 62 3.34 0.95 6.07
CA ILE A 62 2.41 -0.04 5.49
C ILE A 62 0.98 0.48 5.56
N GLU A 63 0.55 1.01 6.71
CA GLU A 63 -0.81 1.54 6.88
C GLU A 63 -1.07 2.76 6.00
N GLU A 64 -0.07 3.63 5.85
CA GLU A 64 -0.10 4.76 4.93
C GLU A 64 -0.28 4.28 3.47
N GLU A 65 0.54 3.32 3.04
CA GLU A 65 0.46 2.76 1.69
C GLU A 65 -0.89 2.09 1.43
N LEU A 66 -1.45 1.39 2.42
CA LEU A 66 -2.74 0.72 2.32
C LEU A 66 -3.93 1.67 2.43
N GLY A 67 -3.76 2.83 3.07
CA GLY A 67 -4.85 3.72 3.47
C GLY A 67 -5.78 3.08 4.51
N ALA A 68 -5.28 2.11 5.28
CA ALA A 68 -6.05 1.35 6.25
C ALA A 68 -5.14 0.77 7.35
N SER A 69 -5.65 0.70 8.57
CA SER A 69 -4.92 0.10 9.69
C SER A 69 -4.78 -1.42 9.54
N LEU A 70 -3.59 -1.91 9.90
CA LEU A 70 -3.33 -3.34 10.02
C LEU A 70 -4.11 -3.92 11.20
N ARG A 71 -4.57 -5.16 11.04
CA ARG A 71 -5.21 -5.86 12.14
C ARG A 71 -4.18 -6.37 13.14
N PRO A 72 -4.55 -6.64 14.40
CA PRO A 72 -3.64 -7.23 15.38
C PRO A 72 -2.97 -8.53 14.89
N GLU A 73 -3.67 -9.33 14.09
CA GLU A 73 -3.13 -10.57 13.52
C GLU A 73 -2.09 -10.31 12.41
N ASP A 74 -2.22 -9.19 11.68
CA ASP A 74 -1.27 -8.79 10.63
C ASP A 74 0.08 -8.32 11.22
N LEU A 75 0.14 -7.99 12.52
CA LEU A 75 1.37 -7.54 13.19
C LEU A 75 2.36 -8.69 13.46
N LYS A 76 1.87 -9.94 13.47
CA LYS A 76 2.66 -11.15 13.71
C LYS A 76 2.43 -12.19 12.59
N PRO A 77 2.76 -11.85 11.34
CA PRO A 77 2.46 -12.71 10.20
C PRO A 77 3.23 -14.04 10.29
N THR A 78 2.55 -15.11 9.90
CA THR A 78 3.18 -16.42 9.62
C THR A 78 3.23 -16.63 8.12
N PHE A 79 4.43 -16.68 7.59
CA PHE A 79 4.71 -16.92 6.19
C PHE A 79 4.92 -18.40 5.93
N TYR A 80 4.43 -18.90 4.81
CA TYR A 80 4.57 -20.28 4.40
C TYR A 80 5.40 -20.33 3.13
N ILE A 81 6.66 -20.75 3.24
CA ILE A 81 7.56 -20.87 2.10
C ILE A 81 7.29 -22.20 1.42
N ALA A 82 6.80 -22.16 0.19
CA ALA A 82 6.52 -23.35 -0.62
C ALA A 82 7.84 -23.93 -1.16
N VAL A 83 8.05 -25.23 -0.96
CA VAL A 83 9.27 -25.95 -1.39
C VAL A 83 8.86 -27.09 -2.32
N ASN A 84 9.50 -27.17 -3.50
CA ASN A 84 9.22 -28.21 -4.48
C ASN A 84 9.93 -29.54 -4.18
N GLU A 85 9.72 -30.54 -5.03
CA GLU A 85 10.32 -31.87 -4.86
C GLU A 85 11.86 -31.89 -4.82
N ASN A 86 12.49 -30.89 -5.44
CA ASN A 86 13.95 -30.71 -5.49
C ASN A 86 14.49 -29.91 -4.29
N ASN A 87 13.70 -29.72 -3.23
CA ASN A 87 14.02 -28.88 -2.07
C ASN A 87 14.35 -27.41 -2.41
N LYS A 88 13.84 -26.88 -3.53
CA LYS A 88 13.99 -25.47 -3.91
C LYS A 88 12.76 -24.66 -3.49
N PRO A 89 12.93 -23.47 -2.89
CA PRO A 89 11.81 -22.57 -2.65
C PRO A 89 11.24 -22.09 -3.98
N ILE A 90 9.92 -22.14 -4.11
CA ILE A 90 9.19 -21.73 -5.33
C ILE A 90 8.28 -20.52 -5.09
N GLY A 91 8.10 -20.12 -3.84
CA GLY A 91 7.31 -18.95 -3.48
C GLY A 91 7.03 -18.88 -1.98
N LEU A 92 6.23 -17.89 -1.62
CA LEU A 92 5.83 -17.58 -0.26
C LEU A 92 4.34 -17.26 -0.22
N ALA A 93 3.61 -17.89 0.69
CA ALA A 93 2.20 -17.61 0.93
C ALA A 93 2.01 -16.88 2.26
N LEU A 94 1.02 -15.99 2.30
CA LEU A 94 0.51 -15.39 3.52
C LEU A 94 -1.00 -15.56 3.58
N LEU A 95 -1.51 -16.03 4.71
CA LEU A 95 -2.94 -16.04 4.99
C LEU A 95 -3.32 -14.68 5.56
N VAL A 96 -4.23 -13.98 4.87
CA VAL A 96 -4.61 -12.61 5.19
C VAL A 96 -6.11 -12.47 5.29
N ALA A 97 -6.54 -11.45 6.03
CA ALA A 97 -7.95 -11.10 6.15
C ALA A 97 -8.16 -9.58 6.00
N VAL A 98 -9.24 -9.18 5.34
CA VAL A 98 -9.62 -7.79 5.08
C VAL A 98 -11.09 -7.58 5.49
N LYS A 99 -11.48 -6.33 5.73
CA LYS A 99 -12.86 -5.97 6.05
C LYS A 99 -13.59 -5.61 4.75
N GLY A 100 -14.60 -6.40 4.41
CA GLY A 100 -15.57 -6.09 3.35
C GLY A 100 -16.87 -5.49 3.90
N PRO A 101 -17.83 -5.16 3.02
CA PRO A 101 -19.15 -4.63 3.39
C PRO A 101 -19.95 -5.51 4.35
N ASN A 102 -19.95 -6.82 4.13
CA ASN A 102 -20.75 -7.79 4.88
C ASN A 102 -19.95 -8.57 5.92
N GLY A 103 -18.66 -8.27 6.10
CA GLY A 103 -17.85 -8.85 7.17
C GLY A 103 -16.39 -9.04 6.79
N VAL A 104 -15.73 -9.95 7.51
CA VAL A 104 -14.33 -10.28 7.23
C VAL A 104 -14.24 -11.22 6.04
N ILE A 105 -13.43 -10.84 5.05
CA ILE A 105 -13.01 -11.69 3.94
C ILE A 105 -11.64 -12.24 4.32
N SER A 106 -11.50 -13.55 4.38
CA SER A 106 -10.24 -14.23 4.71
C SER A 106 -9.83 -15.15 3.58
N GLY A 107 -8.53 -15.23 3.35
CA GLY A 107 -7.99 -15.93 2.20
C GLY A 107 -6.49 -16.09 2.29
N GLY A 108 -5.86 -16.38 1.16
CA GLY A 108 -4.42 -16.51 1.04
C GLY A 108 -3.91 -15.88 -0.24
N VAL A 109 -2.70 -15.35 -0.17
CA VAL A 109 -2.00 -14.77 -1.32
C VAL A 109 -0.65 -15.43 -1.43
N GLY A 110 -0.35 -16.00 -2.59
CA GLY A 110 0.95 -16.54 -2.95
C GLY A 110 1.76 -15.54 -3.77
N LEU A 111 3.03 -15.38 -3.41
CA LEU A 111 4.03 -14.64 -4.16
C LEU A 111 5.09 -15.60 -4.71
N ASP A 112 5.58 -15.36 -5.93
CA ASP A 112 6.75 -16.07 -6.45
C ASP A 112 8.06 -15.56 -5.80
N MET A 113 9.18 -16.14 -6.22
CA MET A 113 10.51 -15.75 -5.74
C MET A 113 10.95 -14.34 -6.21
N ALA A 114 10.23 -13.74 -7.17
CA ALA A 114 10.44 -12.37 -7.64
C ALA A 114 9.49 -11.36 -6.93
N GLY A 115 8.68 -11.81 -5.98
CA GLY A 115 7.72 -10.96 -5.28
C GLY A 115 6.53 -10.55 -6.13
N LYS A 116 6.16 -11.33 -7.16
CA LYS A 116 4.93 -11.15 -7.94
C LYS A 116 3.85 -12.08 -7.44
N VAL A 117 2.60 -11.63 -7.49
CA VAL A 117 1.43 -12.42 -7.09
C VAL A 117 1.27 -13.61 -8.05
N VAL A 118 1.29 -14.82 -7.52
CA VAL A 118 1.03 -16.06 -8.30
C VAL A 118 -0.45 -16.41 -8.25
N LYS A 119 -1.07 -16.25 -7.07
CA LYS A 119 -2.47 -16.59 -6.85
C LYS A 119 -3.04 -15.86 -5.64
N VAL A 120 -4.30 -15.46 -5.75
CA VAL A 120 -5.14 -15.00 -4.65
C VAL A 120 -6.27 -16.02 -4.49
N GLU A 121 -6.55 -16.41 -3.26
CA GLU A 121 -7.70 -17.25 -2.93
C GLU A 121 -8.51 -16.66 -1.78
N ILE A 122 -9.83 -16.85 -1.85
CA ILE A 122 -10.75 -16.50 -0.78
C ILE A 122 -11.23 -17.80 -0.12
N HIS A 123 -11.04 -17.92 1.19
CA HIS A 123 -11.41 -19.12 1.95
C HIS A 123 -12.74 -18.97 2.70
N LYS A 124 -13.02 -17.78 3.24
CA LYS A 124 -14.25 -17.50 4.00
C LYS A 124 -14.63 -16.04 3.86
N HIS A 125 -15.88 -15.78 3.50
CA HIS A 125 -16.50 -14.47 3.39
C HIS A 125 -18.02 -14.57 3.53
N SER A 126 -18.69 -13.41 3.64
CA SER A 126 -20.15 -13.28 3.61
C SER A 126 -20.64 -12.38 2.48
N GLU A 127 -19.74 -12.00 1.58
CA GLU A 127 -20.03 -11.23 0.36
C GLU A 127 -20.61 -12.10 -0.77
N ALA A 128 -20.92 -11.51 -1.93
CA ALA A 128 -21.34 -12.24 -3.12
C ALA A 128 -20.35 -13.34 -3.52
N ALA A 129 -20.88 -14.52 -3.89
CA ALA A 129 -20.09 -15.69 -4.29
C ALA A 129 -19.18 -15.42 -5.51
N SER A 130 -19.53 -14.44 -6.35
CA SER A 130 -18.74 -14.00 -7.49
C SER A 130 -17.36 -13.48 -7.09
N LEU A 131 -17.15 -12.99 -5.86
CA LEU A 131 -15.83 -12.51 -5.40
C LEU A 131 -14.78 -13.60 -5.32
N ALA A 132 -15.21 -14.84 -5.09
CA ALA A 132 -14.31 -15.99 -5.06
C ALA A 132 -14.10 -16.61 -6.46
N ASN A 133 -14.62 -16.00 -7.53
CA ASN A 133 -14.50 -16.56 -8.86
C ASN A 133 -13.07 -16.39 -9.42
N ASP A 134 -12.68 -17.35 -10.25
CA ASP A 134 -11.36 -17.38 -10.87
C ASP A 134 -11.10 -16.18 -11.78
N THR A 135 -12.12 -15.69 -12.49
CA THR A 135 -11.97 -14.59 -13.46
C THR A 135 -11.55 -13.30 -12.76
N PHE A 136 -12.19 -12.96 -11.65
CA PHE A 136 -11.87 -11.79 -10.84
C PHE A 136 -10.50 -11.94 -10.16
N LEU A 137 -10.26 -13.08 -9.51
CA LEU A 137 -9.02 -13.29 -8.75
C LEU A 137 -7.77 -13.37 -9.66
N LYS A 138 -7.90 -13.86 -10.89
CA LYS A 138 -6.77 -13.92 -11.85
C LYS A 138 -6.25 -12.54 -12.28
N GLN A 139 -7.04 -11.48 -12.10
CA GLN A 139 -6.60 -10.12 -12.40
C GLN A 139 -5.39 -9.70 -11.56
N PHE A 140 -5.17 -10.33 -10.40
CA PHE A 140 -4.05 -10.02 -9.53
C PHE A 140 -2.74 -10.73 -9.93
N ASN A 141 -2.80 -11.76 -10.77
CA ASN A 141 -1.64 -12.57 -11.11
C ASN A 141 -0.59 -11.75 -11.87
N GLY A 142 0.68 -11.92 -11.51
CA GLY A 142 1.82 -11.20 -12.07
C GLY A 142 2.05 -9.80 -11.49
N LYS A 143 1.10 -9.23 -10.73
CA LYS A 143 1.27 -7.90 -10.13
C LYS A 143 2.31 -7.93 -9.02
N GLY A 144 3.14 -6.88 -8.97
CA GLY A 144 4.16 -6.65 -7.94
C GLY A 144 3.83 -5.44 -7.06
N ILE A 145 4.78 -5.06 -6.19
CA ILE A 145 4.63 -3.93 -5.26
C ILE A 145 4.50 -2.57 -5.96
N GLU A 146 5.04 -2.47 -7.17
CA GLU A 146 4.97 -1.29 -8.03
C GLU A 146 3.62 -1.13 -8.76
N HIS A 147 2.77 -2.16 -8.77
CA HIS A 147 1.48 -2.11 -9.43
C HIS A 147 0.40 -1.52 -8.50
N GLU A 148 -0.49 -0.72 -9.09
CA GLU A 148 -1.67 -0.23 -8.39
C GLU A 148 -2.80 -1.27 -8.38
N PHE A 149 -3.57 -1.28 -7.29
CA PHE A 149 -4.69 -2.19 -7.03
C PHE A 149 -6.00 -1.40 -6.90
N ILE A 150 -6.22 -0.45 -7.81
CA ILE A 150 -7.39 0.44 -7.80
C ILE A 150 -8.52 -0.22 -8.61
N VAL A 151 -9.64 -0.48 -7.94
CA VAL A 151 -10.82 -1.08 -8.58
C VAL A 151 -11.58 -0.03 -9.39
N GLY A 152 -11.92 -0.37 -10.64
CA GLY A 152 -12.49 0.53 -11.63
C GLY A 152 -11.45 1.22 -12.52
N GLU A 153 -10.16 1.08 -12.20
CA GLU A 153 -9.05 1.57 -13.03
C GLU A 153 -8.21 0.39 -13.52
N ASN A 154 -7.51 -0.28 -12.61
CA ASN A 154 -6.52 -1.31 -12.93
C ASN A 154 -7.00 -2.73 -12.60
N ILE A 155 -8.15 -2.83 -11.93
CA ILE A 155 -8.87 -4.05 -11.58
C ILE A 155 -10.34 -3.83 -11.94
N GLU A 156 -10.88 -4.68 -12.80
CA GLU A 156 -12.30 -4.68 -13.16
C GLU A 156 -13.14 -5.13 -11.95
N PRO A 157 -14.10 -4.31 -11.49
CA PRO A 157 -14.98 -4.68 -10.40
C PRO A 157 -15.94 -5.80 -10.82
N ILE A 158 -16.45 -6.50 -9.82
CA ILE A 158 -17.66 -7.31 -10.01
C ILE A 158 -18.87 -6.40 -10.01
N ASP A 159 -19.76 -6.57 -11.00
CA ASP A 159 -20.99 -5.81 -11.13
C ASP A 159 -21.81 -5.82 -9.84
N GLY A 160 -22.18 -4.63 -9.36
CA GLY A 160 -22.93 -4.44 -8.11
C GLY A 160 -22.11 -4.61 -6.82
N GLU A 161 -20.84 -5.03 -6.90
CA GLU A 161 -20.02 -5.45 -5.77
C GLU A 161 -18.69 -4.66 -5.68
N GLN A 162 -18.71 -3.38 -6.06
CA GLN A 162 -17.49 -2.55 -6.14
C GLN A 162 -16.77 -2.42 -4.79
N ALA A 163 -17.50 -2.19 -3.70
CA ALA A 163 -16.91 -2.05 -2.36
C ALA A 163 -16.25 -3.35 -1.87
N ALA A 164 -16.88 -4.50 -2.14
CA ALA A 164 -16.32 -5.80 -1.80
C ALA A 164 -15.13 -6.15 -2.71
N SER A 165 -15.19 -5.80 -3.99
CA SER A 165 -14.07 -5.92 -4.93
C SER A 165 -12.86 -5.11 -4.45
N GLN A 166 -13.09 -3.87 -3.98
CA GLN A 166 -12.04 -3.02 -3.41
C GLN A 166 -11.42 -3.64 -2.15
N ALA A 167 -12.22 -4.26 -1.29
CA ALA A 167 -11.71 -4.97 -0.13
C ALA A 167 -10.81 -6.15 -0.54
N VAL A 168 -11.22 -6.97 -1.52
CA VAL A 168 -10.39 -8.09 -2.01
C VAL A 168 -9.09 -7.59 -2.64
N ALA A 169 -9.11 -6.49 -3.39
CA ALA A 169 -7.91 -5.90 -3.98
C ALA A 169 -6.85 -5.48 -2.93
N LEU A 170 -7.26 -5.20 -1.69
CA LEU A 170 -6.33 -4.94 -0.58
C LEU A 170 -5.58 -6.18 -0.11
N MET A 171 -6.08 -7.40 -0.35
CA MET A 171 -5.41 -8.63 0.10
C MET A 171 -4.02 -8.81 -0.54
N PRO A 172 -3.85 -8.78 -1.88
CA PRO A 172 -2.53 -8.87 -2.49
C PRO A 172 -1.67 -7.63 -2.17
N LYS A 173 -2.24 -6.42 -2.19
CA LYS A 173 -1.51 -5.19 -1.84
C LYS A 173 -0.91 -5.26 -0.42
N LYS A 174 -1.72 -5.67 0.56
CA LYS A 174 -1.28 -5.89 1.95
C LYS A 174 -0.20 -6.97 2.04
N THR A 175 -0.38 -8.08 1.33
CA THR A 175 0.61 -9.17 1.34
C THR A 175 1.96 -8.71 0.80
N LEU A 176 1.96 -7.95 -0.29
CA LEU A 176 3.16 -7.36 -0.87
C LEU A 176 3.81 -6.39 0.13
N ALA A 177 3.07 -5.41 0.65
CA ALA A 177 3.59 -4.41 1.59
C ALA A 177 4.24 -5.05 2.82
N ILE A 178 3.58 -6.03 3.44
CA ILE A 178 4.11 -6.78 4.60
C ILE A 178 5.36 -7.60 4.21
N SER A 179 5.34 -8.27 3.06
CA SER A 179 6.46 -9.10 2.60
C SER A 179 7.71 -8.28 2.30
N TYR A 180 7.55 -7.11 1.68
CA TYR A 180 8.65 -6.17 1.41
C TYR A 180 9.17 -5.48 2.67
N ALA A 181 8.31 -5.20 3.65
CA ALA A 181 8.78 -4.65 4.92
C ALA A 181 9.63 -5.64 5.74
N LEU A 182 9.42 -6.95 5.56
CA LEU A 182 10.04 -7.98 6.40
C LEU A 182 11.17 -8.76 5.72
N PHE A 183 11.05 -9.09 4.44
CA PHE A 183 11.97 -10.04 3.79
C PHE A 183 12.45 -9.64 2.40
N LEU A 184 11.62 -8.96 1.62
CA LEU A 184 11.97 -8.63 0.24
C LEU A 184 12.62 -7.25 0.20
N LYS A 185 13.76 -7.12 -0.48
CA LYS A 185 14.30 -5.81 -0.82
C LYS A 185 13.33 -5.20 -1.83
N ARG A 186 12.77 -4.01 -1.55
CA ARG A 186 12.00 -3.28 -2.56
C ARG A 186 12.89 -3.17 -3.81
N PRO A 187 12.38 -3.46 -5.02
CA PRO A 187 13.12 -3.07 -6.20
C PRO A 187 13.41 -1.58 -6.02
N GLU A 188 14.69 -1.21 -6.14
CA GLU A 188 15.03 0.20 -6.35
C GLU A 188 14.12 0.63 -7.49
N LYS A 189 13.25 1.62 -7.25
CA LYS A 189 12.42 2.19 -8.31
C LYS A 189 13.39 2.46 -9.43
N THR A 190 13.32 1.68 -10.51
CA THR A 190 14.22 1.85 -11.63
C THR A 190 14.09 3.30 -12.02
N GLU A 191 15.21 3.99 -12.15
CA GLU A 191 15.25 5.43 -12.41
C GLU A 191 14.57 5.82 -13.74
N GLU A 192 13.99 4.87 -14.50
CA GLU A 192 13.03 5.18 -15.57
C GLU A 192 11.72 5.84 -15.05
N ASP A 193 11.31 5.57 -13.81
CA ASP A 193 10.19 6.30 -13.14
C ASP A 193 10.68 7.51 -12.33
N ALA A 194 12.02 7.64 -12.23
CA ALA A 194 12.73 8.86 -11.88
C ALA A 194 13.36 9.44 -13.14
N SER A 195 12.53 9.69 -14.18
CA SER A 195 12.80 10.71 -15.22
C SER A 195 13.82 11.68 -14.65
N GLU A 196 15.05 11.67 -15.16
CA GLU A 196 16.19 12.50 -14.72
C GLU A 196 15.63 13.81 -14.18
N MET A 197 15.35 13.86 -12.87
CA MET A 197 14.89 15.09 -12.27
C MET A 197 16.19 15.82 -12.11
N ILE A 198 16.52 16.60 -13.13
CA ILE A 198 17.52 17.63 -13.06
C ILE A 198 17.15 18.39 -11.79
N GLU A 199 17.97 18.21 -10.74
CA GLU A 199 17.80 18.99 -9.53
C GLU A 199 17.97 20.44 -9.97
N PRO A 200 16.92 21.26 -9.91
CA PRO A 200 16.97 22.59 -10.47
C PRO A 200 18.04 23.39 -9.72
N GLU A 201 18.94 24.04 -10.44
CA GLU A 201 20.02 24.83 -9.84
C GLU A 201 19.47 26.08 -9.16
N ASP A 202 18.38 26.60 -9.71
CA ASP A 202 17.69 27.76 -9.19
C ASP A 202 16.17 27.71 -9.40
N LEU A 203 15.50 28.69 -8.80
CA LEU A 203 14.06 28.82 -8.84
C LEU A 203 13.53 29.14 -10.25
N LYS A 204 14.33 29.78 -11.12
CA LYS A 204 13.95 30.07 -12.50
C LYS A 204 13.83 28.77 -13.30
N GLU A 205 14.74 27.83 -13.06
CA GLU A 205 14.70 26.51 -13.66
C GLU A 205 13.44 25.73 -13.23
N ILE A 206 13.08 25.77 -11.94
CA ILE A 206 11.82 25.18 -11.44
C ILE A 206 10.62 25.73 -12.18
N MET A 207 10.53 27.05 -12.33
CA MET A 207 9.40 27.69 -12.98
C MET A 207 9.31 27.31 -14.46
N MET A 208 10.45 27.15 -15.15
CA MET A 208 10.48 26.67 -16.52
C MET A 208 9.98 25.23 -16.62
N MET A 209 10.46 24.33 -15.76
CA MET A 209 9.98 22.95 -15.71
C MET A 209 8.47 22.88 -15.45
N MET A 210 7.99 23.66 -14.47
CA MET A 210 6.56 23.74 -14.14
C MET A 210 5.72 24.28 -15.29
N LYS A 211 6.25 25.23 -16.08
CA LYS A 211 5.59 25.75 -17.27
C LYS A 211 5.47 24.68 -18.36
N ASP A 212 6.51 23.91 -18.61
CA ASP A 212 6.48 22.85 -19.64
C ASP A 212 5.44 21.77 -19.29
N GLU A 213 5.36 21.37 -18.01
CA GLU A 213 4.32 20.45 -17.55
C GLU A 213 2.92 21.05 -17.67
N TYR A 214 2.77 22.33 -17.33
CA TYR A 214 1.51 23.04 -17.50
C TYR A 214 1.06 23.07 -18.97
N ASP A 215 1.96 23.36 -19.90
CA ASP A 215 1.66 23.44 -21.34
C ASP A 215 1.17 22.08 -21.88
N LEU A 216 1.74 20.96 -21.41
CA LEU A 216 1.28 19.61 -21.74
C LEU A 216 -0.12 19.33 -21.24
N ILE A 217 -0.41 19.72 -19.98
CA ILE A 217 -1.73 19.56 -19.39
C ILE A 217 -2.73 20.41 -20.16
N ARG A 218 -2.44 21.68 -20.40
CA ARG A 218 -3.30 22.60 -21.16
C ARG A 218 -3.58 22.08 -22.57
N ALA A 219 -2.57 21.61 -23.29
CA ALA A 219 -2.72 21.08 -24.63
C ALA A 219 -3.68 19.87 -24.71
N TYR A 220 -3.78 19.07 -23.64
CA TYR A 220 -4.77 18.00 -23.55
C TYR A 220 -6.20 18.56 -23.44
N PHE A 221 -6.43 19.57 -22.61
CA PHE A 221 -7.77 20.19 -22.47
C PHE A 221 -8.18 21.00 -23.70
N ASP A 222 -7.24 21.71 -24.33
CA ASP A 222 -7.50 22.48 -25.56
C ASP A 222 -7.97 21.56 -26.72
N LYS A 223 -7.59 20.28 -26.71
CA LYS A 223 -8.08 19.27 -27.67
C LYS A 223 -9.49 18.77 -27.37
N GLY A 224 -9.98 18.91 -26.13
CA GLY A 224 -11.31 18.47 -25.71
C GLY A 224 -11.64 17.03 -26.15
N THR A 225 -12.74 16.86 -26.89
CA THR A 225 -13.21 15.55 -27.40
C THR A 225 -12.32 14.94 -28.48
N GLU A 226 -11.38 15.70 -29.05
CA GLU A 226 -10.40 15.21 -30.04
C GLU A 226 -9.14 14.64 -29.38
N SER A 227 -9.03 14.71 -28.05
CA SER A 227 -7.89 14.16 -27.31
C SER A 227 -7.81 12.64 -27.42
N LYS A 228 -6.60 12.11 -27.62
CA LYS A 228 -6.35 10.66 -27.62
C LYS A 228 -6.08 10.18 -26.19
N GLU A 229 -6.28 8.89 -25.94
CA GLU A 229 -5.91 8.28 -24.64
C GLU A 229 -4.43 8.52 -24.31
N THR A 230 -3.55 8.56 -25.31
CA THR A 230 -2.14 8.92 -25.13
C THR A 230 -1.94 10.36 -24.64
N ASP A 231 -2.78 11.30 -25.07
CA ASP A 231 -2.74 12.69 -24.61
C ASP A 231 -3.18 12.79 -23.15
N LYS A 232 -4.21 12.02 -22.77
CA LYS A 232 -4.66 11.91 -21.38
C LYS A 232 -3.58 11.35 -20.47
N VAL A 233 -2.92 10.25 -20.88
CA VAL A 233 -1.80 9.66 -20.13
C VAL A 233 -0.67 10.68 -19.97
N ALA A 234 -0.31 11.41 -21.04
CA ALA A 234 0.71 12.44 -20.98
C ALA A 234 0.34 13.58 -20.01
N ALA A 235 -0.90 14.06 -20.04
CA ALA A 235 -1.39 15.10 -19.14
C ALA A 235 -1.41 14.64 -17.67
N VAL A 236 -1.80 13.38 -17.40
CA VAL A 236 -1.75 12.82 -16.04
C VAL A 236 -0.32 12.73 -15.53
N GLN A 237 0.63 12.31 -16.37
CA GLN A 237 2.04 12.27 -15.99
C GLN A 237 2.62 13.68 -15.77
N ALA A 238 2.24 14.63 -16.61
CA ALA A 238 2.62 16.03 -16.45
C ALA A 238 2.08 16.62 -15.14
N ALA A 239 0.82 16.32 -14.78
CA ALA A 239 0.26 16.74 -13.49
C ALA A 239 1.03 16.14 -12.29
N LYS A 240 1.47 14.89 -12.39
CA LYS A 240 2.31 14.25 -11.37
C LYS A 240 3.67 14.95 -11.24
N ARG A 241 4.31 15.30 -12.35
CA ARG A 241 5.59 16.03 -12.36
C ARG A 241 5.44 17.47 -11.87
N LEU A 242 4.40 18.18 -12.30
CA LEU A 242 4.08 19.52 -11.81
C LEU A 242 3.96 19.56 -10.28
N ARG A 243 3.26 18.59 -9.69
CA ARG A 243 3.18 18.45 -8.23
C ARG A 243 4.56 18.27 -7.59
N LYS A 244 5.42 17.41 -8.14
CA LYS A 244 6.78 17.24 -7.62
C LYS A 244 7.59 18.54 -7.72
N HIS A 245 7.49 19.27 -8.82
CA HIS A 245 8.19 20.54 -8.97
C HIS A 245 7.74 21.60 -7.95
N THR A 246 6.45 21.60 -7.57
CA THR A 246 5.97 22.50 -6.50
C THR A 246 6.61 22.22 -5.14
N GLU A 247 7.05 20.99 -4.88
CA GLU A 247 7.77 20.64 -3.65
C GLU A 247 9.16 21.29 -3.60
N PHE A 248 9.78 21.58 -4.76
CA PHE A 248 11.08 22.24 -4.82
C PHE A 248 11.02 23.73 -4.48
N ILE A 249 9.87 24.39 -4.62
CA ILE A 249 9.74 25.85 -4.39
C ILE A 249 10.16 26.25 -2.97
N ASP A 250 9.88 25.40 -1.98
CA ASP A 250 10.20 25.68 -0.59
C ASP A 250 11.72 25.68 -0.28
N TYR A 251 12.56 25.17 -1.20
CA TYR A 251 14.01 25.07 -0.99
C TYR A 251 14.79 26.29 -1.49
N PHE A 252 14.17 27.22 -2.22
CA PHE A 252 14.85 28.38 -2.79
C PHE A 252 14.47 29.68 -2.08
N GLU A 253 15.48 30.47 -1.71
CA GLU A 253 15.26 31.82 -1.19
C GLU A 253 14.78 32.77 -2.30
N PRO A 254 13.93 33.76 -1.97
CA PRO A 254 13.63 34.88 -2.86
C PRO A 254 14.89 35.53 -3.44
N PRO A 255 14.92 35.84 -4.75
CA PRO A 255 16.05 36.54 -5.34
C PRO A 255 16.19 37.93 -4.70
N LYS A 256 17.35 38.19 -4.08
CA LYS A 256 17.67 39.46 -3.38
C LYS A 256 17.97 40.63 -4.32
N ASN A 257 18.04 40.39 -5.64
CA ASN A 257 18.39 41.39 -6.65
C ASN A 257 17.13 41.96 -7.33
N PRO A 258 16.89 43.29 -7.29
CA PRO A 258 15.71 43.94 -7.86
C PRO A 258 15.41 43.61 -9.33
N ASN A 259 16.43 43.42 -10.17
CA ASN A 259 16.23 43.13 -11.59
C ASN A 259 15.74 41.68 -11.83
N ASN A 260 16.10 40.75 -10.95
CA ASN A 260 15.58 39.38 -11.00
C ASN A 260 14.15 39.31 -10.45
N THR A 261 13.76 40.29 -9.63
CA THR A 261 12.43 40.38 -9.03
C THR A 261 11.34 40.69 -10.05
N GLU A 262 11.60 41.51 -11.08
CA GLU A 262 10.61 41.81 -12.13
C GLU A 262 10.33 40.61 -13.06
N GLU A 263 11.38 39.95 -13.57
CA GLU A 263 11.24 38.74 -14.39
C GLU A 263 10.53 37.63 -13.61
N TYR A 264 10.87 37.49 -12.33
CA TYR A 264 10.27 36.53 -11.43
C TYR A 264 8.79 36.82 -11.16
N ALA A 265 8.45 38.06 -10.82
CA ALA A 265 7.07 38.49 -10.60
C ALA A 265 6.20 38.25 -11.85
N TYR A 266 6.75 38.52 -13.04
CA TYR A 266 6.07 38.23 -14.30
C TYR A 266 5.81 36.73 -14.49
N LEU A 267 6.82 35.88 -14.34
CA LEU A 267 6.68 34.42 -14.47
C LEU A 267 5.67 33.87 -13.47
N GLN A 268 5.69 34.37 -12.24
CA GLN A 268 4.78 33.95 -11.19
C GLN A 268 3.33 34.34 -11.47
N GLN A 269 3.12 35.58 -11.95
CA GLN A 269 1.79 36.04 -12.35
C GLN A 269 1.23 35.20 -13.50
N GLN A 270 2.05 34.87 -14.50
CA GLN A 270 1.65 33.97 -15.60
C GLN A 270 1.30 32.58 -15.06
N PHE A 271 2.12 32.04 -14.16
CA PHE A 271 1.91 30.72 -13.56
C PHE A 271 0.62 30.66 -12.71
N GLN A 272 0.38 31.65 -11.84
CA GLN A 272 -0.85 31.72 -11.06
C GLN A 272 -2.09 31.84 -11.96
N LYS A 273 -2.02 32.71 -12.97
CA LYS A 273 -3.11 32.87 -13.94
C LYS A 273 -3.39 31.54 -14.64
N ALA A 274 -2.34 30.87 -15.10
CA ALA A 274 -2.38 29.57 -15.75
C ALA A 274 -3.05 28.49 -14.87
N ILE A 275 -2.64 28.34 -13.60
CA ILE A 275 -3.27 27.37 -12.68
C ILE A 275 -4.74 27.72 -12.44
N ARG A 276 -5.08 29.00 -12.24
CA ARG A 276 -6.46 29.40 -11.96
C ARG A 276 -7.39 29.13 -13.14
N GLU A 277 -6.96 29.48 -14.36
CA GLU A 277 -7.69 29.16 -15.58
C GLU A 277 -7.88 27.66 -15.72
N PHE A 278 -6.83 26.89 -15.43
CA PHE A 278 -6.88 25.44 -15.49
C PHE A 278 -7.84 24.81 -14.47
N ALA A 279 -7.81 25.26 -13.22
CA ALA A 279 -8.74 24.81 -12.19
C ALA A 279 -10.20 25.12 -12.55
N GLN A 280 -10.46 26.28 -13.15
CA GLN A 280 -11.78 26.64 -13.65
C GLN A 280 -12.25 25.71 -14.78
N THR A 281 -11.36 25.36 -15.72
CA THR A 281 -11.66 24.38 -16.77
C THR A 281 -12.02 23.02 -16.18
N LEU A 282 -11.25 22.54 -15.21
CA LEU A 282 -11.54 21.28 -14.54
C LEU A 282 -12.90 21.28 -13.84
N ASP A 283 -13.25 22.35 -13.12
CA ASP A 283 -14.55 22.47 -12.47
C ASP A 283 -15.70 22.48 -13.49
N ALA A 284 -15.52 23.11 -14.65
CA ALA A 284 -16.51 23.09 -15.73
C ALA A 284 -16.72 21.69 -16.34
N GLU A 285 -15.67 20.86 -16.37
CA GLU A 285 -15.71 19.46 -16.83
C GLU A 285 -16.27 18.48 -15.78
N GLY A 286 -16.69 18.96 -14.60
CA GLY A 286 -17.35 18.15 -13.59
C GLY A 286 -16.43 17.18 -12.84
N ILE A 287 -15.20 17.60 -12.53
CA ILE A 287 -14.26 16.76 -11.76
C ILE A 287 -14.79 16.36 -10.38
N SER A 288 -14.29 15.22 -9.90
CA SER A 288 -14.63 14.71 -8.56
C SER A 288 -14.12 15.61 -7.43
N GLU A 289 -14.82 15.60 -6.30
CA GLU A 289 -14.48 16.39 -5.11
C GLU A 289 -13.05 16.12 -4.59
N LYS A 290 -12.59 14.88 -4.69
CA LYS A 290 -11.21 14.50 -4.33
C LYS A 290 -10.19 15.22 -5.23
N THR A 291 -10.47 15.25 -6.54
CA THR A 291 -9.61 15.92 -7.53
C THR A 291 -9.61 17.42 -7.29
N ARG A 292 -10.78 18.01 -7.00
CA ARG A 292 -10.90 19.44 -6.66
C ARG A 292 -10.04 19.82 -5.47
N LYS A 293 -10.06 19.02 -4.39
CA LYS A 293 -9.21 19.25 -3.21
C LYS A 293 -7.72 19.18 -3.51
N GLN A 294 -7.30 18.27 -4.38
CA GLN A 294 -5.89 18.16 -4.78
C GLN A 294 -5.44 19.40 -5.57
N TRP A 295 -6.28 19.90 -6.47
CA TRP A 295 -6.01 21.12 -7.24
C TRP A 295 -6.02 22.38 -6.38
N GLN A 296 -6.95 22.48 -5.42
CA GLN A 296 -6.96 23.59 -4.48
C GLN A 296 -5.63 23.67 -3.70
N GLY A 297 -5.07 22.53 -3.29
CA GLY A 297 -3.75 22.51 -2.66
C GLY A 297 -2.62 23.06 -3.55
N ILE A 298 -2.69 22.84 -4.87
CA ILE A 298 -1.72 23.41 -5.83
C ILE A 298 -1.92 24.93 -5.98
N ILE A 299 -3.16 25.40 -6.01
CA ILE A 299 -3.48 26.85 -6.02
C ILE A 299 -2.94 27.51 -4.76
N ASP A 300 -3.21 26.92 -3.59
CA ASP A 300 -2.77 27.45 -2.30
C ASP A 300 -1.24 27.54 -2.21
N LEU A 301 -0.53 26.54 -2.74
CA LEU A 301 0.94 26.56 -2.85
C LEU A 301 1.43 27.65 -3.80
N ALA A 302 0.79 27.82 -4.96
CA ALA A 302 1.14 28.88 -5.90
C ALA A 302 0.90 30.28 -5.33
N ASP A 303 -0.18 30.46 -4.56
CA ASP A 303 -0.50 31.71 -3.87
C ASP A 303 0.46 31.98 -2.71
N LYS A 304 0.83 30.96 -1.94
CA LYS A 304 1.84 31.07 -0.88
C LYS A 304 3.21 31.44 -1.45
N ALA A 305 3.57 30.86 -2.59
CA ALA A 305 4.75 31.27 -3.32
C ALA A 305 4.64 32.76 -3.67
N HIS A 306 3.50 33.25 -4.17
CA HIS A 306 3.33 34.67 -4.51
C HIS A 306 3.58 35.63 -3.35
N LEU A 307 3.03 35.33 -2.19
CA LEU A 307 3.24 36.14 -0.99
C LEU A 307 4.71 36.20 -0.57
N ARG A 308 5.48 35.11 -0.74
CA ARG A 308 6.91 35.10 -0.40
C ARG A 308 7.78 35.95 -1.33
N PHE A 309 7.30 36.25 -2.53
CA PHE A 309 8.10 36.92 -3.56
C PHE A 309 7.56 38.28 -4.00
N SER A 310 6.35 38.66 -3.57
CA SER A 310 5.87 40.04 -3.64
C SER A 310 6.66 40.89 -2.65
N VAL A 311 7.28 41.97 -3.14
CA VAL A 311 8.24 42.86 -2.42
C VAL A 311 7.64 43.62 -1.23
N GLU A 312 6.39 43.36 -0.84
CA GLU A 312 5.88 43.90 0.42
C GLU A 312 6.52 43.13 1.58
N GLU A 313 7.33 43.82 2.39
CA GLU A 313 7.77 43.30 3.68
C GLU A 313 6.54 42.86 4.47
N ILE A 314 6.34 41.55 4.59
CA ILE A 314 5.34 40.99 5.49
C ILE A 314 5.84 41.26 6.89
N ASP A 315 5.19 42.18 7.60
CA ASP A 315 5.44 42.43 9.02
C ASP A 315 4.90 41.20 9.80
N LEU A 316 5.82 40.29 10.17
CA LEU A 316 5.48 39.01 10.80
C LEU A 316 5.07 39.15 12.28
N ASP A 317 5.00 40.38 12.80
CA ASP A 317 4.76 40.68 14.21
C ASP A 317 3.27 40.94 14.56
N GLU A 318 2.33 40.94 13.61
CA GLU A 318 0.92 41.27 13.90
C GLU A 318 0.01 40.10 14.33
N ASP A 319 0.44 38.83 14.29
CA ASP A 319 -0.41 37.68 14.65
C ASP A 319 0.19 36.72 15.73
N LEU A 320 0.91 37.26 16.72
CA LEU A 320 1.24 36.55 17.99
C LEU A 320 0.66 37.25 19.23
#